data_AF-A0A841RUR6-F1
#
_entry.id   AF-A0A841RUR6-F1
#
_cell.length_a   1.000
_cell.length_b   1.000
_cell.length_c   1.000
_cell.angle_alpha   90.00
_cell.angle_beta   90.00
_cell.angle_gamma   90.00
#
_symmetry.space_group_name_H-M   'P 1'
#
loop_
_entity.id
_entity.type
_entity.pdbx_description
1 polymer ?
#
loop_
_entity_poly.entity_id
_entity_poly.type
_entity_poly.pdbx_seq_one_letter_code
_entity_poly.pdbx_strand_id
1 'polypeptide(L)'
;MRTIYLFLLAMIFIVGCTNQEQTMDLLDENIREINVSKSNGVGDMNQDILVSISDKESIKIFENIIRTAVKQKSNNDAVKPDFDLMVEYEGDLPTHAIHLMLGEKGEESILMYIDSEGETYVTSSNSTDQLRELILSE
;
A
#
# COMPACT_ATOMS: atom_id res chain seq x y z
N MET A 1 39.23 -37.02 -40.70
CA MET A 1 39.20 -36.86 -39.24
C MET A 1 39.33 -35.37 -38.90
N ARG A 2 38.20 -34.77 -38.52
CA ARG A 2 37.86 -33.36 -38.18
C ARG A 2 36.40 -33.26 -38.63
N THR A 3 35.37 -33.13 -37.81
CA THR A 3 35.11 -32.40 -36.57
C THR A 3 33.82 -33.02 -35.99
N ILE A 4 33.85 -33.83 -34.92
CA ILE A 4 33.57 -33.45 -33.52
C ILE A 4 32.44 -32.41 -33.36
N TYR A 5 31.31 -32.92 -32.87
CA TYR A 5 30.28 -32.32 -32.01
C TYR A 5 29.71 -30.95 -32.39
N LEU A 6 28.47 -30.95 -32.90
CA LEU A 6 27.55 -29.81 -32.81
C LEU A 6 26.25 -30.24 -32.12
N PHE A 7 26.40 -30.79 -30.91
CA PHE A 7 25.34 -30.79 -29.89
C PHE A 7 25.71 -29.68 -28.92
N LEU A 8 25.18 -28.46 -29.12
CA LEU A 8 25.22 -27.44 -28.09
C LEU A 8 24.03 -26.47 -28.26
N LEU A 9 23.00 -26.75 -27.46
CA LEU A 9 22.39 -25.75 -26.59
C LEU A 9 21.67 -24.58 -27.29
N ALA A 10 20.52 -24.87 -27.90
CA ALA A 10 19.41 -23.92 -27.87
C ALA A 10 18.73 -24.02 -26.50
N MET A 11 19.41 -23.53 -25.44
CA MET A 11 18.74 -23.21 -24.17
C MET A 11 17.89 -21.99 -24.44
N ILE A 12 16.64 -22.23 -24.78
CA ILE A 12 15.61 -21.23 -24.79
C ILE A 12 15.39 -20.84 -23.33
N PHE A 13 16.13 -19.84 -22.84
CA PHE A 13 15.78 -19.15 -21.61
C PHE A 13 14.55 -18.28 -21.90
N ILE A 14 13.37 -18.91 -21.97
CA ILE A 14 12.13 -18.21 -21.67
C ILE A 14 12.16 -18.01 -20.15
N VAL A 15 12.84 -16.96 -19.69
CA VAL A 15 12.56 -16.41 -18.38
C VAL A 15 11.14 -15.88 -18.51
N GLY A 16 10.17 -16.69 -18.10
CA GLY A 16 8.79 -16.24 -18.00
C GLY A 16 8.78 -15.00 -17.12
N CYS A 17 8.26 -13.89 -17.64
CA CYS A 17 7.90 -12.75 -16.81
C CYS A 17 7.02 -13.30 -15.69
N THR A 18 7.55 -13.34 -14.47
CA THR A 18 6.72 -13.47 -13.28
C THR A 18 5.75 -12.28 -13.35
N ASN A 19 4.44 -12.55 -13.39
CA ASN A 19 3.43 -11.53 -13.12
C ASN A 19 3.65 -11.07 -11.69
N GLN A 20 4.57 -10.13 -11.49
CA GLN A 20 4.84 -9.56 -10.19
C GLN A 20 3.66 -8.66 -9.88
N GLU A 21 2.89 -9.05 -8.86
CA GLU A 21 1.82 -8.22 -8.31
C GLU A 21 2.43 -6.86 -7.95
N GLN A 22 1.91 -5.80 -8.58
CA GLN A 22 2.36 -4.43 -8.29
C GLN A 22 1.84 -4.07 -6.91
N THR A 23 2.70 -3.60 -6.02
CA THR A 23 2.28 -3.14 -4.69
C THR A 23 2.23 -1.62 -4.61
N MET A 24 1.62 -1.10 -3.55
CA MET A 24 1.61 0.34 -3.28
C MET A 24 3.02 0.81 -2.93
N ASP A 25 3.38 1.99 -3.41
CA ASP A 25 4.71 2.57 -3.21
C ASP A 25 4.67 3.77 -2.24
N LEU A 26 5.75 3.92 -1.48
CA LEU A 26 6.03 5.05 -0.59
C LEU A 26 7.47 5.52 -0.87
N LEU A 27 7.81 6.76 -0.52
CA LEU A 27 9.20 7.23 -0.67
C LEU A 27 10.16 6.29 0.09
N ASP A 28 11.36 6.07 -0.46
CA ASP A 28 12.43 5.30 0.20
C ASP A 28 13.14 6.18 1.25
N GLU A 29 12.36 6.69 2.19
CA GLU A 29 12.76 7.66 3.21
C GLU A 29 12.14 7.28 4.56
N ASN A 30 12.75 7.73 5.66
CA ASN A 30 12.23 7.44 6.99
C ASN A 30 10.90 8.17 7.22
N ILE A 31 9.88 7.43 7.63
CA ILE A 31 8.60 8.00 8.05
C ILE A 31 8.76 8.56 9.47
N ARG A 32 8.43 9.83 9.65
CA ARG A 32 8.43 10.53 10.93
C ARG A 32 7.15 10.23 11.70
N GLU A 33 6.02 10.31 11.02
CA GLU A 33 4.69 10.21 11.63
C GLU A 33 3.65 9.78 10.60
N ILE A 34 2.63 9.07 11.06
CA ILE A 34 1.43 8.77 10.28
C ILE A 34 0.23 9.35 11.01
N ASN A 35 -0.41 10.32 10.38
CA ASN A 35 -1.61 10.96 10.90
C ASN A 35 -2.84 10.37 10.23
N VAL A 36 -3.85 10.05 11.03
CA VAL A 36 -5.11 9.43 10.59
C VAL A 36 -6.26 10.37 10.92
N SER A 37 -7.09 10.69 9.94
CA SER A 37 -8.29 11.50 10.09
C SER A 37 -9.50 10.77 9.51
N LYS A 38 -10.72 11.19 9.88
CA LYS A 38 -11.95 10.68 9.25
C LYS A 38 -12.06 11.26 7.85
N SER A 39 -12.33 10.44 6.86
CA SER A 39 -12.39 10.94 5.48
C SER A 39 -13.65 11.76 5.20
N ASN A 40 -13.47 12.85 4.46
CA ASN A 40 -14.58 13.62 3.90
C ASN A 40 -15.13 13.01 2.60
N GLY A 41 -14.42 12.05 2.01
CA GLY A 41 -14.75 11.42 0.73
C GLY A 41 -13.62 11.54 -0.27
N VAL A 42 -13.81 10.95 -1.45
CA VAL A 42 -12.79 10.87 -2.49
C VAL A 42 -12.38 12.26 -2.99
N GLY A 43 -11.07 12.50 -3.07
CA GLY A 43 -10.47 13.71 -3.64
C GLY A 43 -10.29 14.87 -2.65
N ASP A 44 -10.71 14.69 -1.39
CA ASP A 44 -10.45 15.63 -0.30
C ASP A 44 -9.63 14.96 0.80
N MET A 45 -8.69 15.68 1.40
CA MET A 45 -7.90 15.17 2.52
C MET A 45 -8.31 15.92 3.79
N ASN A 46 -8.89 15.20 4.75
CA ASN A 46 -9.22 15.80 6.02
C ASN A 46 -7.97 15.99 6.89
N GLN A 47 -7.77 17.19 7.43
CA GLN A 47 -6.64 17.54 8.30
C GLN A 47 -7.00 17.50 9.80
N ASP A 48 -8.24 17.19 10.15
CA ASP A 48 -8.65 17.00 11.54
C ASP A 48 -8.15 15.63 12.05
N ILE A 49 -6.92 15.62 12.56
CA ILE A 49 -6.22 14.42 13.03
C ILE A 49 -6.96 13.79 14.21
N LEU A 50 -7.29 12.50 14.07
CA LEU A 50 -7.88 11.65 15.10
C LEU A 50 -6.82 10.87 15.87
N VAL A 51 -5.88 10.28 15.13
CA VAL A 51 -4.79 9.46 15.68
C VAL A 51 -3.50 9.90 15.03
N SER A 52 -2.44 9.99 15.83
CA SER A 52 -1.10 10.34 15.38
C SER A 52 -0.11 9.28 15.85
N ILE A 53 0.53 8.61 14.90
CA ILE A 53 1.39 7.45 15.13
C ILE A 53 2.83 7.86 14.86
N SER A 54 3.62 7.98 15.93
CA SER A 54 5.02 8.41 15.89
C SER A 54 5.99 7.38 16.50
N ASP A 55 5.48 6.29 17.10
CA ASP A 55 6.34 5.24 17.60
C ASP A 55 6.84 4.34 16.46
N LYS A 56 8.10 3.92 16.57
CA LYS A 56 8.81 3.20 15.49
C LYS A 56 8.21 1.84 15.16
N GLU A 57 7.62 1.16 16.14
CA GLU A 57 7.08 -0.19 15.94
C GLU A 57 5.79 -0.11 15.14
N SER A 58 4.88 0.76 15.55
CA SER A 58 3.62 1.02 14.84
C SER A 58 3.86 1.61 13.45
N ILE A 59 4.78 2.56 13.29
CA ILE A 59 5.16 3.09 11.96
C ILE A 59 5.61 1.96 11.05
N LYS A 60 6.48 1.06 11.53
CA LYS A 60 6.98 -0.06 10.73
C LYS A 60 5.87 -1.02 10.32
N ILE A 61 4.91 -1.27 11.22
CA ILE A 61 3.75 -2.10 10.91
C ILE A 61 2.90 -1.43 9.82
N PHE A 62 2.58 -0.15 9.98
CA PHE A 62 1.80 0.63 9.01
C PHE A 62 2.48 0.68 7.64
N GLU A 63 3.77 1.00 7.61
CA GLU A 63 4.57 1.07 6.39
C GLU A 63 4.56 -0.27 5.66
N ASN A 64 4.79 -1.37 6.39
CA ASN A 64 4.76 -2.70 5.80
C ASN A 64 3.38 -3.05 5.23
N ILE A 65 2.30 -2.69 5.93
CA ILE A 65 0.93 -2.91 5.44
C ILE A 65 0.70 -2.16 4.13
N ILE A 66 1.08 -0.88 4.06
CA ILE A 66 0.94 -0.08 2.84
C ILE A 66 1.78 -0.69 1.70
N ARG A 67 3.08 -0.92 1.92
CA ARG A 67 4.00 -1.42 0.88
C ARG A 67 3.71 -2.84 0.40
N THR A 68 2.96 -3.63 1.16
CA THR A 68 2.55 -4.99 0.76
C THR A 68 1.14 -5.05 0.18
N ALA A 69 0.38 -3.95 0.21
CA ALA A 69 -0.94 -3.89 -0.40
C ALA A 69 -0.82 -4.05 -1.92
N VAL A 70 -1.61 -4.96 -2.50
CA VAL A 70 -1.50 -5.39 -3.89
C VAL A 70 -2.47 -4.59 -4.75
N LYS A 71 -1.96 -4.01 -5.84
CA LYS A 71 -2.74 -3.30 -6.84
C LYS A 71 -3.78 -4.23 -7.45
N GLN A 72 -5.03 -3.82 -7.40
CA GLN A 72 -6.13 -4.48 -8.09
C GLN A 72 -6.77 -3.53 -9.10
N LYS A 73 -7.27 -4.08 -10.20
CA LYS A 73 -8.13 -3.33 -11.11
C LYS A 73 -9.42 -3.01 -10.37
N SER A 74 -9.65 -1.72 -10.13
CA SER A 74 -10.88 -1.21 -9.53
C SER A 74 -12.11 -1.82 -10.21
N ASN A 75 -13.01 -2.40 -9.40
CA ASN A 75 -14.41 -2.41 -9.74
C ASN A 75 -14.93 -1.04 -9.30
N ASN A 76 -15.40 -0.24 -10.26
CA ASN A 76 -15.78 1.19 -10.14
C ASN A 76 -16.87 1.52 -9.10
N ASP A 77 -17.21 0.61 -8.19
CA ASP A 77 -18.08 0.86 -7.06
C ASP A 77 -17.23 1.48 -5.94
N ALA A 78 -16.82 2.73 -6.14
CA ALA A 78 -16.04 3.51 -5.19
C ALA A 78 -16.85 3.70 -3.89
N VAL A 79 -16.62 2.79 -2.94
CA VAL A 79 -17.10 2.94 -1.56
C VAL A 79 -16.43 4.18 -0.98
N LYS A 80 -17.20 5.00 -0.27
CA LYS A 80 -16.69 6.18 0.40
C LYS A 80 -15.56 5.77 1.36
N PRO A 81 -14.38 6.41 1.33
CA PRO A 81 -13.33 6.14 2.31
C PRO A 81 -13.78 6.45 3.74
N ASP A 82 -13.27 5.66 4.68
CA ASP A 82 -13.53 5.81 6.11
C ASP A 82 -12.53 6.78 6.75
N PHE A 83 -11.26 6.68 6.34
CA PHE A 83 -10.15 7.45 6.87
C PHE A 83 -9.27 8.02 5.77
N ASP A 84 -8.57 9.11 6.09
CA ASP A 84 -7.44 9.61 5.32
C ASP A 84 -6.16 9.40 6.14
N LEU A 85 -5.10 8.94 5.48
CA LEU A 85 -3.78 8.73 6.04
C LEU A 85 -2.82 9.77 5.45
N MET A 86 -2.08 10.44 6.31
CA MET A 86 -1.00 11.34 5.95
C MET A 86 0.32 10.70 6.40
N VAL A 87 1.09 10.20 5.44
CA VAL A 87 2.42 9.66 5.70
C VAL A 87 3.43 10.79 5.58
N GLU A 88 3.93 11.24 6.72
CA GLU A 88 4.89 12.34 6.84
C GLU A 88 6.30 11.79 7.04
N TYR A 89 7.21 12.15 6.15
CA TYR A 89 8.60 11.71 6.19
C TYR A 89 9.47 12.66 7.02
N GLU A 90 10.65 12.19 7.41
CA GLU A 90 11.69 13.03 7.98
C GLU A 90 12.17 14.07 6.96
N GLY A 91 12.36 15.32 7.39
CA GLY A 91 12.72 16.43 6.51
C GLY A 91 11.52 17.12 5.84
N ASP A 92 11.80 17.96 4.84
CA ASP A 92 10.79 18.72 4.08
C ASP A 92 10.45 17.99 2.77
N LEU A 93 9.81 16.82 2.91
CA LEU A 93 9.45 15.93 1.81
C LEU A 93 7.94 15.91 1.57
N PRO A 94 7.48 15.63 0.34
CA PRO A 94 6.07 15.51 0.04
C PRO A 94 5.37 14.45 0.90
N THR A 95 4.21 14.81 1.45
CA THR A 95 3.34 13.88 2.18
C THR A 95 2.66 12.92 1.21
N HIS A 96 2.62 11.63 1.52
CA HIS A 96 1.74 10.70 0.83
C HIS A 96 0.36 10.74 1.48
N ALA A 97 -0.64 11.15 0.71
CA ALA A 97 -2.04 11.21 1.12
C ALA A 97 -2.79 10.00 0.58
N ILE A 98 -3.41 9.22 1.46
CA ILE A 98 -4.01 7.93 1.13
C ILE A 98 -5.41 7.85 1.72
N HIS A 99 -6.40 7.53 0.89
CA HIS A 99 -7.71 7.10 1.33
C HIS A 99 -7.66 5.64 1.80
N LEU A 100 -8.30 5.37 2.94
CA LEU A 100 -8.45 4.04 3.51
C LEU A 100 -9.94 3.71 3.64
N MET A 101 -10.35 2.62 2.99
CA MET A 101 -11.59 1.90 3.32
C MET A 101 -11.20 0.75 4.25
N LEU A 102 -11.54 0.87 5.52
CA LEU A 102 -11.09 -0.05 6.56
C LEU A 102 -12.04 -1.26 6.61
N GLY A 103 -11.54 -2.43 6.20
CA GLY A 103 -12.31 -3.67 6.26
C GLY A 103 -12.68 -4.06 7.69
N GLU A 104 -13.71 -4.91 7.84
CA GLU A 104 -14.02 -5.52 9.13
C GLU A 104 -12.97 -6.56 9.54
N LYS A 105 -13.06 -7.05 10.79
CA LYS A 105 -12.14 -8.07 11.28
C LYS A 105 -12.18 -9.32 10.40
N GLY A 106 -11.02 -9.74 9.90
CA GLY A 106 -10.88 -10.87 8.98
C GLY A 106 -11.19 -10.56 7.51
N GLU A 107 -11.50 -9.30 7.17
CA GLU A 107 -11.74 -8.84 5.79
C GLU A 107 -10.55 -8.02 5.26
N GLU A 108 -10.49 -7.79 3.96
CA GLU A 108 -9.45 -6.97 3.32
C GLU A 108 -9.78 -5.47 3.46
N SER A 109 -8.76 -4.63 3.51
CA SER A 109 -8.90 -3.17 3.41
C SER A 109 -8.46 -2.70 2.04
N ILE A 110 -8.95 -1.54 1.63
CA ILE A 110 -8.57 -0.92 0.36
C ILE A 110 -7.86 0.40 0.65
N LEU A 111 -6.75 0.61 -0.05
CA LEU A 111 -5.97 1.84 -0.05
C LEU A 111 -6.02 2.47 -1.44
N MET A 112 -6.05 3.80 -1.50
CA MET A 112 -6.05 4.55 -2.75
C MET A 112 -5.31 5.87 -2.54
N TYR A 113 -4.37 6.22 -3.41
CA TYR A 113 -3.80 7.57 -3.36
C TYR A 113 -4.89 8.59 -3.69
N ILE A 114 -4.94 9.68 -2.93
CA ILE A 114 -5.96 10.73 -3.11
C ILE A 114 -5.91 11.33 -4.52
N ASP A 115 -4.73 11.39 -5.14
CA ASP A 115 -4.52 11.92 -6.49
C ASP A 115 -4.62 10.88 -7.62
N SER A 116 -4.89 9.61 -7.29
CA SER A 116 -4.99 8.55 -8.31
C SER A 116 -6.34 8.54 -9.03
N GLU A 117 -6.32 8.18 -10.32
CA GLU A 117 -7.53 8.00 -11.14
C GLU A 117 -8.21 6.63 -10.91
N GLY A 118 -8.40 6.26 -9.63
CA GLY A 118 -9.10 5.03 -9.25
C GLY A 118 -8.22 3.78 -9.17
N GLU A 119 -6.91 3.94 -8.94
CA GLU A 119 -6.03 2.81 -8.66
C GLU A 119 -6.16 2.40 -7.19
N THR A 120 -6.57 1.16 -6.95
CA THR A 120 -6.81 0.63 -5.61
C THR A 120 -5.80 -0.46 -5.26
N TYR A 121 -5.40 -0.50 -3.99
CA TYR A 121 -4.48 -1.48 -3.44
C TYR A 121 -5.16 -2.21 -2.29
N VAL A 122 -5.11 -3.53 -2.30
CA VAL A 122 -5.85 -4.38 -1.35
C VAL A 122 -4.88 -5.00 -0.36
N THR A 123 -5.20 -4.88 0.93
CA THR A 123 -4.39 -5.47 2.01
C THR A 123 -4.79 -6.93 2.24
N SER A 124 -3.92 -7.71 2.90
CA SER A 124 -4.35 -8.98 3.47
C SER A 124 -5.33 -8.75 4.65
N SER A 125 -6.12 -9.76 5.00
CA SER A 125 -7.00 -9.69 6.19
C SER A 125 -6.23 -9.54 7.51
N ASN A 126 -5.06 -10.17 7.63
CA ASN A 126 -4.19 -9.98 8.79
C ASN A 126 -3.70 -8.54 8.89
N SER A 127 -3.33 -7.94 7.76
CA SER A 127 -2.95 -6.53 7.69
C SER A 127 -4.11 -5.60 8.08
N THR A 128 -5.34 -5.91 7.67
CA THR A 128 -6.54 -5.18 8.11
C THR A 128 -6.71 -5.26 9.62
N ASP A 129 -6.59 -6.45 10.22
CA ASP A 129 -6.73 -6.62 11.66
C ASP A 129 -5.70 -5.76 12.42
N GLN A 130 -4.46 -5.69 11.92
CA GLN A 130 -3.42 -4.81 12.46
C GLN A 130 -3.75 -3.31 12.27
N LEU A 131 -4.28 -2.90 11.11
CA LEU A 131 -4.75 -1.51 10.91
C LEU A 131 -5.86 -1.16 11.91
N ARG A 132 -6.81 -2.06 12.13
CA ARG A 132 -7.90 -1.86 13.09
C ARG A 132 -7.37 -1.71 14.50
N GLU A 133 -6.39 -2.52 14.90
CA GLU A 133 -5.72 -2.37 16.20
C GLU A 133 -5.07 -0.98 16.31
N LEU A 134 -4.33 -0.53 15.30
CA LEU A 134 -3.62 0.76 15.35
C LEU A 134 -4.53 2.00 15.31
N ILE A 135 -5.67 1.92 14.61
CA ILE A 135 -6.56 3.06 14.37
C ILE A 135 -7.71 3.12 15.38
N LEU A 136 -8.26 1.96 15.77
CA LEU A 136 -9.48 1.88 16.57
C LEU A 136 -9.24 1.55 18.04
N SER A 137 -8.01 1.20 18.45
CA SER A 137 -7.73 0.97 19.86
C SER A 137 -7.67 2.29 20.62
N GLU A 138 -8.73 2.58 21.38
CA GLU A 138 -8.70 3.50 22.54
C GLU A 138 -8.31 2.73 23.82
#